data_AF-A0A2S8PMS7-F1
#
_entry.id   AF-A0A2S8PMS7-F1
#
_cell.length_a   1.000
_cell.length_b   1.000
_cell.length_c   1.000
_cell.angle_alpha   90.00
_cell.angle_beta   90.00
_cell.angle_gamma   90.00
#
_symmetry.space_group_name_H-M   'P 1'
#
loop_
_entity.id
_entity.type
_entity.pdbx_description
1 polymer ?
#
loop_
_entity_poly.entity_id
_entity_poly.type
_entity_poly.pdbx_seq_one_letter_code
_entity_poly.pdbx_strand_id
1 'polypeptide(L)'
;MIRLASFLLASYIRSYRYFAPVGSMLIAMMLLYSYKPNPVMDSYAVTSAFLFVGGAWLSFSFLNHAGAVLEQLSVIHAGSMRKYAASQMLALLAVIVFLSAFFLLYPVVMNMFAETVSARQWLIASSGHLALGMLGAGISYFLQAAYIRNISRATAILLI
;
A
#
# COMPACT_ATOMS: atom_id res chain seq x y z
N MET A 1 20.12 3.95 0.97
CA MET A 1 18.77 3.47 0.60
C MET A 1 17.80 3.62 1.76
N ILE A 2 18.01 2.95 2.91
CA ILE A 2 17.12 3.08 4.09
C ILE A 2 16.89 4.55 4.49
N ARG A 3 17.96 5.35 4.67
CA ARG A 3 17.83 6.78 5.00
C ARG A 3 16.99 7.58 3.99
N LEU A 4 17.15 7.28 2.70
CA LEU A 4 16.38 7.93 1.64
C LEU A 4 14.92 7.48 1.67
N ALA A 5 14.66 6.19 1.89
CA ALA A 5 13.31 5.66 2.06
C ALA A 5 12.60 6.32 3.25
N SER A 6 13.27 6.41 4.41
CA SER A 6 12.76 7.11 5.60
C SER A 6 12.50 8.59 5.33
N PHE A 7 13.40 9.26 4.61
CA PHE A 7 13.23 10.66 4.23
C PHE A 7 12.01 10.86 3.32
N LEU A 8 11.87 10.04 2.27
CA LEU A 8 10.73 10.10 1.34
C LEU A 8 9.41 9.81 2.07
N LEU A 9 9.40 8.84 2.98
CA LEU A 9 8.22 8.54 3.78
C LEU A 9 7.87 9.68 4.73
N ALA A 10 8.85 10.30 5.40
CA ALA A 10 8.63 11.46 6.26
C ALA A 10 8.11 12.68 5.48
N SER A 11 8.65 12.93 4.28
CA SER A 11 8.17 13.95 3.34
C SER A 11 6.70 13.70 2.97
N TYR A 12 6.37 12.45 2.63
CA TYR A 12 5.01 12.07 2.28
C TYR A 12 4.03 12.25 3.43
N ILE A 13 4.39 11.82 4.64
CA ILE A 13 3.54 11.97 5.84
C ILE A 13 3.27 13.46 6.10
N ARG A 14 4.29 14.33 6.00
CA ARG A 14 4.13 15.78 6.19
C ARG A 14 3.23 16.44 5.13
N SER A 15 3.05 15.82 3.97
CA SER A 15 2.14 16.31 2.93
C SER A 15 0.67 15.99 3.19
N TYR A 16 0.35 15.17 4.19
CA TYR A 16 -1.00 14.68 4.52
C TYR A 16 -1.75 13.93 3.38
N ARG A 17 -1.11 13.71 2.23
CA ARG A 17 -1.70 13.02 1.07
C ARG A 17 -1.99 11.53 1.31
N TYR A 18 -1.47 10.96 2.39
CA TYR A 18 -1.78 9.60 2.83
C TYR A 18 -3.16 9.50 3.50
N PHE A 19 -3.72 10.61 3.97
CA PHE A 19 -4.92 10.59 4.80
C PHE A 19 -6.13 10.03 4.06
N ALA A 20 -6.36 10.47 2.82
CA ALA A 20 -7.48 9.98 2.01
C ALA A 20 -7.43 8.46 1.75
N PRO A 21 -6.34 7.88 1.21
CA PRO A 21 -6.28 6.43 0.97
C PRO A 21 -6.31 5.61 2.28
N VAL A 22 -5.56 6.02 3.31
CA VAL A 22 -5.55 5.29 4.60
C VAL A 22 -6.90 5.41 5.30
N GLY A 23 -7.46 6.61 5.39
CA GLY A 23 -8.77 6.85 6.01
C GLY A 23 -9.88 6.05 5.32
N SER A 24 -9.88 6.00 3.99
CA SER A 24 -10.87 5.21 3.23
C SER A 24 -10.75 3.72 3.52
N MET A 25 -9.52 3.19 3.56
CA MET A 25 -9.23 1.80 3.94
C MET A 25 -9.72 1.49 5.37
N LEU A 26 -9.45 2.39 6.33
CA LEU A 26 -9.88 2.22 7.72
C LEU A 26 -11.40 2.27 7.86
N ILE A 27 -12.07 3.22 7.18
CA ILE A 27 -13.54 3.30 7.18
C ILE A 27 -14.15 2.03 6.60
N ALA A 28 -13.65 1.56 5.43
CA ALA A 28 -14.12 0.33 4.82
C ALA A 28 -13.96 -0.89 5.76
N MET A 29 -12.83 -0.94 6.47
CA MET A 29 -12.55 -1.97 7.47
C MET A 29 -13.51 -1.87 8.66
N MET A 30 -13.80 -0.67 9.19
CA MET A 30 -14.78 -0.50 10.26
C MET A 30 -16.19 -0.93 9.84
N LEU A 31 -16.59 -0.64 8.60
CA LEU A 31 -17.87 -1.05 8.04
C LEU A 31 -17.96 -2.58 7.92
N LEU A 32 -16.94 -3.23 7.37
CA LEU A 32 -16.88 -4.70 7.26
C LEU A 32 -17.09 -5.36 8.63
N TYR A 33 -16.43 -4.82 9.64
CA TYR A 33 -16.41 -5.36 10.99
C TYR A 33 -17.56 -4.85 11.89
N SER A 34 -18.48 -4.05 11.36
CA SER A 34 -19.64 -3.55 12.13
C SER A 34 -20.66 -4.65 12.45
N TYR A 35 -20.74 -5.67 11.59
CA TYR A 35 -21.55 -6.87 11.81
C TYR A 35 -20.67 -7.99 12.37
N LYS A 36 -21.08 -8.64 13.46
CA LYS A 36 -20.31 -9.70 14.14
C LYS A 36 -21.21 -10.92 14.42
N PRO A 37 -20.62 -12.14 14.50
CA PRO A 37 -19.21 -12.47 14.28
C PRO A 37 -18.91 -12.74 12.81
N ASN A 38 -17.67 -12.47 12.37
CA ASN A 38 -17.28 -12.68 10.97
C ASN A 38 -16.49 -13.99 10.77
N PRO A 39 -16.63 -14.66 9.61
CA PRO A 39 -15.72 -15.73 9.20
C PRO A 39 -14.31 -15.18 8.95
N VAL A 40 -13.28 -15.87 9.45
CA VAL A 40 -11.88 -15.39 9.41
C VAL A 40 -11.40 -15.17 7.97
N MET A 41 -11.48 -16.20 7.13
CA MET A 41 -10.88 -16.15 5.80
C MET A 41 -11.65 -15.28 4.82
N ASP A 42 -12.98 -15.25 4.90
CA ASP A 42 -13.80 -14.38 4.05
C ASP A 42 -13.51 -12.90 4.36
N SER A 43 -13.39 -12.57 5.66
CA SER A 43 -13.02 -11.21 6.08
C SER A 43 -11.62 -10.84 5.60
N TYR A 44 -10.64 -11.74 5.77
CA TYR A 44 -9.27 -11.47 5.33
C TYR A 44 -9.12 -11.40 3.81
N ALA A 45 -9.93 -12.12 3.04
CA ALA A 45 -10.00 -11.96 1.60
C ALA A 45 -10.47 -10.54 1.24
N VAL A 46 -11.55 -10.07 1.85
CA VAL A 46 -12.07 -8.71 1.63
C VAL A 46 -11.07 -7.63 2.04
N THR A 47 -10.45 -7.74 3.22
CA THR A 47 -9.47 -6.74 3.67
C THR A 47 -8.19 -6.75 2.83
N SER A 48 -7.79 -7.90 2.30
CA SER A 48 -6.67 -7.97 1.35
C SER A 48 -6.99 -7.26 0.02
N ALA A 49 -8.25 -7.33 -0.45
CA ALA A 49 -8.72 -6.57 -1.61
C ALA A 49 -8.79 -5.06 -1.33
N PHE A 50 -9.19 -4.65 -0.12
CA PHE A 50 -9.08 -3.25 0.30
C PHE A 50 -7.63 -2.76 0.27
N LEU A 51 -6.69 -3.59 0.72
CA LEU A 51 -5.27 -3.27 0.68
C LEU A 51 -4.71 -3.23 -0.75
N PHE A 52 -5.27 -4.01 -1.70
CA PHE A 52 -4.96 -3.88 -3.12
C PHE A 52 -5.35 -2.50 -3.66
N VAL A 53 -6.62 -2.13 -3.56
CA VAL A 53 -7.16 -0.86 -4.11
C VAL A 53 -6.56 0.34 -3.39
N GLY A 54 -6.57 0.29 -2.05
CA GLY A 54 -6.01 1.35 -1.21
C GLY A 54 -4.48 1.43 -1.30
N GLY A 55 -3.80 0.29 -1.45
CA GLY A 55 -2.35 0.22 -1.69
C GLY A 55 -1.96 0.82 -3.05
N ALA A 56 -2.75 0.59 -4.11
CA ALA A 56 -2.56 1.27 -5.38
C ALA A 56 -2.72 2.79 -5.24
N TRP A 57 -3.83 3.25 -4.66
CA TRP A 57 -4.06 4.69 -4.47
C TRP A 57 -2.99 5.35 -3.59
N LEU A 58 -2.65 4.73 -2.46
CA LEU A 58 -1.60 5.19 -1.54
C LEU A 58 -0.25 5.28 -2.26
N SER A 59 0.11 4.24 -3.01
CA SER A 59 1.37 4.19 -3.75
C SER A 59 1.41 5.23 -4.86
N PHE A 60 0.31 5.44 -5.59
CA PHE A 60 0.22 6.47 -6.62
C PHE A 60 0.37 7.86 -6.01
N SER A 61 -0.32 8.11 -4.90
CA SER A 61 -0.23 9.35 -4.12
C SER A 61 1.20 9.59 -3.61
N PHE A 62 1.86 8.55 -3.09
CA PHE A 62 3.26 8.59 -2.67
C PHE A 62 4.19 8.85 -3.84
N LEU A 63 4.11 8.12 -4.94
CA LEU A 63 5.04 8.30 -6.06
C LEU A 63 4.95 9.69 -6.69
N ASN A 64 3.77 10.30 -6.66
CA ASN A 64 3.51 11.65 -7.18
C ASN A 64 3.55 12.76 -6.10
N HIS A 65 3.99 12.46 -4.88
CA HIS A 65 4.06 13.47 -3.82
C HIS A 65 5.26 14.41 -3.97
N ALA A 66 6.37 13.86 -4.45
CA ALA A 66 7.58 14.62 -4.69
C ALA A 66 7.38 15.46 -5.96
N GLY A 67 7.52 16.78 -5.85
CA GLY A 67 7.65 17.63 -7.04
C GLY A 67 8.98 17.36 -7.76
N ALA A 68 9.07 17.80 -9.02
CA ALA A 68 10.24 17.55 -9.89
C ALA A 68 11.58 17.96 -9.24
N VAL A 69 11.60 19.06 -8.47
CA VAL A 69 12.80 19.54 -7.78
C VAL A 69 13.27 18.56 -6.70
N LEU A 70 12.35 18.04 -5.87
CA LEU A 70 12.69 17.10 -4.81
C LEU A 70 13.19 15.77 -5.39
N GLU A 71 12.57 15.32 -6.46
CA GLU A 71 13.00 14.11 -7.18
C GLU A 71 14.43 14.28 -7.73
N GLN A 72 14.70 15.36 -8.47
CA GLN A 72 16.03 15.62 -9.03
C GLN A 72 17.11 15.69 -7.95
N LEU A 73 16.86 16.43 -6.86
CA LEU A 73 17.79 16.51 -5.73
C LEU A 73 18.01 15.14 -5.07
N SER A 74 16.95 14.35 -4.91
CA SER A 74 17.03 13.02 -4.33
C SER A 74 17.84 12.06 -5.20
N VAL A 75 17.68 12.12 -6.53
CA VAL A 75 18.43 11.31 -7.50
C VAL A 75 19.91 11.70 -7.51
N ILE A 76 20.21 13.01 -7.52
CA ILE A 76 21.60 13.53 -7.47
C ILE A 76 22.27 13.11 -6.17
N HIS A 77 21.61 13.30 -5.02
CA HIS A 77 22.15 12.93 -3.72
C HIS A 77 22.33 11.40 -3.58
N ALA A 78 21.43 10.61 -4.16
CA ALA A 78 21.58 9.15 -4.21
C ALA A 78 22.67 8.68 -5.20
N GLY A 79 23.06 9.53 -6.15
CA GLY A 79 23.98 9.23 -7.24
C GLY A 79 23.45 8.19 -8.23
N SER A 80 22.15 7.86 -8.21
CA SER A 80 21.56 6.85 -9.09
C SER A 80 20.04 6.86 -9.06
N MET A 81 19.41 6.86 -10.25
CA MET A 81 17.96 6.68 -10.38
C MET A 81 17.49 5.32 -9.85
N ARG A 82 18.29 4.26 -10.02
CA ARG A 82 17.97 2.92 -9.49
C ARG A 82 17.92 2.91 -7.95
N LYS A 83 18.85 3.61 -7.29
CA LYS A 83 18.87 3.74 -5.83
C LYS A 83 17.67 4.55 -5.32
N TYR A 84 17.25 5.58 -6.06
CA TYR A 84 16.03 6.34 -5.77
C TYR A 84 14.78 5.47 -5.88
N ALA A 85 14.58 4.80 -7.01
CA ALA A 85 13.44 3.90 -7.23
C ALA A 85 13.40 2.75 -6.20
N ALA A 86 14.53 2.12 -5.90
CA ALA A 86 14.59 1.08 -4.88
C ALA A 86 14.31 1.62 -3.45
N SER A 87 14.63 2.89 -3.17
CA SER A 87 14.30 3.51 -1.88
C SER A 87 12.80 3.85 -1.77
N GLN A 88 12.17 4.27 -2.87
CA GLN A 88 10.72 4.42 -2.94
C GLN A 88 10.00 3.08 -2.74
N MET A 89 10.44 2.01 -3.43
CA MET A 89 9.87 0.67 -3.26
C MET A 89 10.03 0.16 -1.82
N LEU A 90 11.19 0.40 -1.20
CA LEU A 90 11.42 0.07 0.20
C LEU A 90 10.47 0.82 1.15
N ALA A 91 10.21 2.10 0.88
CA ALA A 91 9.25 2.88 1.65
C ALA A 91 7.82 2.34 1.51
N LEU A 92 7.38 2.02 0.28
CA LEU A 92 6.06 1.44 0.02
C LEU A 92 5.89 0.07 0.68
N LEU A 93 6.90 -0.80 0.58
CA LEU A 93 6.90 -2.10 1.24
C LEU A 93 6.73 -1.95 2.76
N ALA A 94 7.45 -1.02 3.39
CA ALA A 94 7.33 -0.77 4.82
C ALA A 94 5.91 -0.35 5.22
N VAL A 95 5.27 0.51 4.44
CA VAL A 95 3.89 0.95 4.68
C VAL A 95 2.88 -0.17 4.45
N ILE A 96 3.05 -0.99 3.41
CA ILE A 96 2.18 -2.14 3.12
C ILE A 96 2.29 -3.19 4.23
N VAL A 97 3.51 -3.48 4.71
CA VAL A 97 3.73 -4.38 5.85
C VAL A 97 3.02 -3.86 7.10
N PHE A 98 3.17 -2.57 7.39
CA PHE A 98 2.50 -1.94 8.53
C PHE A 98 0.97 -2.03 8.45
N LEU A 99 0.38 -1.67 7.30
CA LEU A 99 -1.07 -1.75 7.09
C LEU A 99 -1.57 -3.20 7.09
N SER A 100 -0.81 -4.14 6.52
CA SER A 100 -1.14 -5.58 6.58
C SER A 100 -1.19 -6.07 8.01
N ALA A 101 -0.19 -5.71 8.82
CA ALA A 101 -0.17 -6.06 10.24
C ALA A 101 -1.39 -5.47 10.97
N PHE A 102 -1.74 -4.21 10.71
CA PHE A 102 -2.94 -3.60 11.28
C PHE A 102 -4.23 -4.35 10.87
N PHE A 103 -4.37 -4.69 9.58
CA PHE A 103 -5.53 -5.37 9.03
C PHE A 103 -5.73 -6.77 9.61
N LEU A 104 -4.64 -7.48 9.87
CA LEU A 104 -4.66 -8.81 10.46
C LEU A 104 -4.86 -8.79 11.98
N LEU A 105 -4.20 -7.86 12.69
CA LEU A 105 -4.21 -7.86 14.16
C LEU A 105 -5.47 -7.24 14.75
N TYR A 106 -6.01 -6.18 14.14
CA TYR A 106 -7.18 -5.48 14.65
C TYR A 106 -8.38 -6.39 14.95
N PRO A 107 -8.86 -7.24 14.01
CA PRO A 107 -10.05 -8.05 14.28
C PRO A 107 -9.80 -9.15 15.32
N VAL A 108 -8.55 -9.59 15.47
CA VAL A 108 -8.17 -10.58 16.49
C VAL A 108 -8.17 -9.93 17.87
N VAL A 109 -7.51 -8.78 18.03
CA VAL A 109 -7.46 -8.04 19.30
C VAL A 109 -8.85 -7.61 19.76
N MET A 110 -9.73 -7.27 18.81
CA MET A 110 -11.09 -6.82 19.09
C MET A 110 -12.12 -7.97 19.18
N ASN A 111 -11.68 -9.24 19.16
CA ASN A 111 -12.52 -10.44 19.22
C ASN A 111 -13.69 -10.40 18.21
N MET A 112 -13.37 -10.11 16.95
CA MET A 112 -14.35 -9.87 15.88
C MET A 112 -14.76 -11.13 15.11
N PHE A 113 -14.02 -12.22 15.30
CA PHE A 113 -14.21 -13.47 14.57
C PHE A 113 -15.04 -14.48 15.36
N ALA A 114 -15.75 -15.35 14.63
CA ALA A 114 -16.50 -16.46 15.22
C ALA A 114 -15.60 -17.57 15.77
N GLU A 115 -14.35 -17.64 15.28
CA GLU A 115 -13.40 -18.70 15.55
C GLU A 115 -12.00 -18.13 15.79
N THR A 116 -11.14 -18.89 16.47
CA THR A 116 -9.73 -18.54 16.64
C THR A 116 -8.97 -18.69 15.33
N VAL A 117 -8.11 -17.72 15.01
CA VAL A 117 -7.30 -17.77 13.79
C VAL A 117 -6.22 -18.85 13.91
N SER A 118 -6.33 -19.90 13.09
CA SER A 118 -5.33 -20.96 13.00
C SER A 118 -4.02 -20.48 12.35
N ALA A 119 -2.91 -21.19 12.61
CA ALA A 119 -1.61 -20.87 12.00
C ALA A 119 -1.64 -20.88 10.46
N ARG A 120 -2.43 -21.78 9.86
CA ARG A 120 -2.63 -21.82 8.40
C ARG A 120 -3.35 -20.58 7.89
N GLN A 121 -4.39 -20.12 8.59
CA GLN A 121 -5.12 -18.90 8.23
C GLN A 121 -4.20 -17.67 8.36
N TRP A 122 -3.35 -17.60 9.39
CA TRP A 122 -2.33 -16.55 9.53
C TRP A 122 -1.38 -16.48 8.33
N LEU A 123 -0.81 -17.62 7.93
CA LEU A 123 0.12 -17.68 6.79
C LEU A 123 -0.55 -17.28 5.47
N ILE A 124 -1.75 -17.79 5.20
CA ILE A 124 -2.48 -17.47 3.96
C ILE A 124 -2.88 -16.00 3.96
N ALA A 125 -3.46 -15.50 5.05
CA ALA A 125 -3.93 -14.13 5.13
C ALA A 125 -2.78 -13.12 5.04
N SER A 126 -1.66 -13.35 5.76
CA SER A 126 -0.47 -12.50 5.65
C SER A 126 0.11 -12.48 4.24
N SER A 127 0.24 -13.65 3.60
CA SER A 127 0.72 -13.74 2.22
C SER A 127 -0.21 -13.01 1.25
N GLY A 128 -1.52 -13.17 1.42
CA GLY A 128 -2.54 -12.49 0.61
C GLY A 128 -2.49 -10.97 0.73
N HIS A 129 -2.40 -10.44 1.94
CA HIS A 129 -2.30 -8.99 2.17
C HIS A 129 -1.01 -8.43 1.57
N LEU A 130 0.13 -9.06 1.81
CA LEU A 130 1.41 -8.60 1.25
C LEU A 130 1.42 -8.68 -0.27
N ALA A 131 0.93 -9.78 -0.86
CA ALA A 131 0.88 -9.94 -2.31
C ALA A 131 -0.02 -8.89 -2.97
N LEU A 132 -1.25 -8.72 -2.46
CA LEU A 132 -2.21 -7.78 -3.01
C LEU A 132 -1.82 -6.32 -2.79
N GLY A 133 -1.32 -5.97 -1.61
CA GLY A 133 -0.79 -4.62 -1.34
C GLY A 133 0.37 -4.27 -2.27
N MET A 134 1.32 -5.21 -2.47
CA MET A 134 2.45 -5.01 -3.37
C MET A 134 2.04 -5.00 -4.85
N LEU A 135 1.01 -5.77 -5.24
CA LEU A 135 0.45 -5.73 -6.58
C LEU A 135 -0.15 -4.35 -6.87
N GLY A 136 -0.88 -3.77 -5.91
CA GLY A 136 -1.38 -2.40 -6.00
C GLY A 136 -0.24 -1.37 -6.17
N ALA A 137 0.83 -1.49 -5.38
CA ALA A 137 2.02 -0.65 -5.54
C ALA A 137 2.69 -0.83 -6.91
N GLY A 138 2.75 -2.06 -7.41
CA GLY A 138 3.28 -2.39 -8.73
C GLY A 138 2.51 -1.71 -9.86
N ILE A 139 1.18 -1.72 -9.82
CA ILE A 139 0.34 -0.99 -10.80
C ILE A 139 0.66 0.50 -10.76
N SER A 140 0.74 1.10 -9.57
CA SER A 140 1.04 2.53 -9.44
C SER A 140 2.43 2.91 -9.94
N TYR A 141 3.39 1.99 -9.84
CA TYR A 141 4.72 2.14 -10.44
C TYR A 141 4.68 2.06 -11.97
N PHE A 142 3.95 1.10 -12.51
CA PHE A 142 3.77 0.92 -13.95
C PHE A 142 3.11 2.16 -14.60
N LEU A 143 2.21 2.81 -13.88
CA LEU A 143 1.52 4.03 -14.31
C LEU A 143 2.36 5.32 -14.21
N GLN A 144 3.58 5.27 -13.67
CA GLN A 144 4.43 6.46 -13.59
C GLN A 144 4.87 6.94 -14.98
N ALA A 145 4.96 8.26 -15.15
CA ALA A 145 5.34 8.89 -16.41
C ALA A 145 6.73 8.47 -16.92
N ALA A 146 7.61 8.01 -16.02
CA ALA A 146 8.90 7.43 -16.35
C ALA A 146 8.80 6.13 -17.17
N TYR A 147 7.69 5.39 -17.06
CA TYR A 147 7.41 4.20 -17.86
C TYR A 147 6.46 4.49 -19.02
N ILE A 148 5.47 5.38 -18.84
CA ILE A 148 4.49 5.70 -19.89
C ILE A 148 4.29 7.21 -19.98
N ARG A 149 4.82 7.81 -21.06
CA ARG A 149 4.76 9.26 -21.33
C ARG A 149 3.33 9.81 -21.47
N ASN A 150 2.34 8.95 -21.70
CA ASN A 150 0.92 9.32 -21.83
C ASN A 150 0.02 8.38 -21.00
N ILE A 151 -0.44 8.87 -19.84
CA ILE A 151 -1.24 8.11 -18.87
C ILE A 151 -2.51 7.51 -19.49
N SER A 152 -3.13 8.19 -20.46
CA SER A 152 -4.36 7.73 -21.11
C SER A 152 -4.16 6.44 -21.91
N ARG A 153 -2.94 6.19 -22.41
CA ARG A 153 -2.59 4.92 -23.08
C ARG A 153 -2.35 3.79 -22.08
N ALA A 154 -1.83 4.11 -20.89
CA ALA A 154 -1.60 3.12 -19.84
C ALA A 154 -2.90 2.56 -19.29
N THR A 155 -3.88 3.43 -19.02
CA THR A 155 -5.22 3.04 -18.58
C THR A 155 -5.94 2.22 -19.64
N ALA A 156 -5.74 2.53 -20.93
CA ALA A 156 -6.32 1.75 -22.02
C ALA A 156 -5.72 0.33 -22.11
N ILE A 157 -4.41 0.17 -21.92
CA ILE A 157 -3.74 -1.15 -21.95
C ILE A 157 -4.14 -2.02 -20.74
N LEU A 158 -4.41 -1.42 -19.57
CA LEU A 158 -4.86 -2.17 -18.39
C LEU A 158 -6.31 -2.68 -18.51
N LEU A 159 -7.10 -2.15 -19.44
CA LEU A 159 -8.52 -2.47 -19.61
C LEU A 159 -8.81 -3.39 -20.82
N ILE A 160 -7.77 -3.84 -21.53
CA ILE A 160 -7.83 -4.77 -22.66
C ILE A 160 -7.15 -6.07 -22.26
#